data_AF-A0A7X9E129-F1
#
_entry.id   AF-A0A7X9E129-F1
#
_cell.length_a   1.000
_cell.length_b   1.000
_cell.length_c   1.000
_cell.angle_alpha   90.00
_cell.angle_beta   90.00
_cell.angle_gamma   90.00
#
_symmetry.space_group_name_H-M   'P 1'
#
loop_
_entity.id
_entity.type
_entity.pdbx_description
1 polymer ?
#
loop_
_entity_poly.entity_id
_entity_poly.type
_entity_poly.pdbx_seq_one_letter_code
_entity_poly.pdbx_strand_id
1 'polypeptide(L)'
;MSSIYNVEFYLLGNFLIVLSLPRVPKKFKYGLILFILLYFIIERSEISGTVSMIFIMSFVLISFSHTLIQEIRLDGKLTLFLPGLILLYFVGIVLAYYYYADIILVQKTFLPKIILYTSIYCFVTIVGPDKKINFTFGYDPSIKAKMANDMEIHVDEYDDYLNRGLSHREIQISMLIKKGLNNKEIAETLNIEKKTVETHMQNMKVKFGFDSVTELRDFVKKADEIDVSKQD
;
A
#
# COMPACT_ATOMS: atom_id res chain seq x y z
N MET A 1 20.31 -27.53 15.81
CA MET A 1 21.06 -26.26 15.74
C MET A 1 20.92 -25.52 14.40
N SER A 2 20.63 -26.19 13.25
CA SER A 2 20.48 -25.53 11.93
C SER A 2 19.09 -24.95 11.61
N SER A 3 18.03 -25.37 12.31
CA SER A 3 16.66 -24.84 12.10
C SER A 3 16.51 -23.37 12.55
N ILE A 4 17.22 -22.99 13.63
CA ILE A 4 17.17 -21.66 14.24
C ILE A 4 17.61 -20.55 13.27
N TYR A 5 18.64 -20.81 12.45
CA TYR A 5 19.22 -19.81 11.53
C TYR A 5 18.35 -19.52 10.30
N ASN A 6 17.50 -20.45 9.87
CA ASN A 6 16.71 -20.31 8.64
C ASN A 6 15.57 -19.29 8.78
N VAL A 7 14.97 -19.23 9.97
CA VAL A 7 13.81 -18.39 10.28
C VAL A 7 14.25 -16.93 10.47
N GLU A 8 15.44 -16.71 11.04
CA GLU A 8 15.95 -15.38 11.39
C GLU A 8 16.29 -14.53 10.15
N PHE A 9 16.87 -15.14 9.10
CA PHE A 9 17.16 -14.43 7.84
C PHE A 9 15.90 -13.95 7.11
N TYR A 10 14.81 -14.74 7.15
CA TYR A 10 13.55 -14.36 6.53
C TYR A 10 12.91 -13.14 7.20
N LEU A 11 12.98 -13.07 8.53
CA LEU A 11 12.46 -11.93 9.31
C LEU A 11 13.32 -10.68 9.10
N LEU A 12 14.64 -10.84 9.03
CA LEU A 12 15.55 -9.73 8.74
C LEU A 12 15.25 -9.10 7.37
N GLY A 13 14.96 -9.94 6.37
CA GLY A 13 14.54 -9.49 5.05
C GLY A 13 13.17 -8.78 5.06
N ASN A 14 12.18 -9.32 5.77
CA ASN A 14 10.88 -8.65 5.93
C ASN A 14 11.01 -7.31 6.66
N PHE A 15 11.88 -7.22 7.67
CA PHE A 15 12.20 -5.97 8.36
C PHE A 15 12.78 -4.92 7.40
N LEU A 16 13.71 -5.30 6.53
CA LEU A 16 14.28 -4.41 5.52
C LEU A 16 13.23 -3.95 4.51
N ILE A 17 12.34 -4.84 4.06
CA ILE A 17 11.23 -4.48 3.17
C ILE A 17 10.36 -3.40 3.81
N VAL A 18 9.99 -3.55 5.08
CA VAL A 18 9.11 -2.61 5.80
C VAL A 18 9.70 -1.21 5.88
N LEU A 19 11.02 -1.12 6.09
CA LEU A 19 11.75 0.15 6.05
C LEU A 19 11.70 0.76 4.64
N SER A 20 11.86 -0.06 3.60
CA SER A 20 11.83 0.35 2.19
C SER A 20 10.44 0.75 1.66
N LEU A 21 9.34 0.47 2.37
CA LEU A 21 8.00 0.81 1.90
C LEU A 21 7.80 2.34 1.94
N PRO A 22 7.75 3.04 0.79
CA PRO A 22 7.81 4.50 0.77
C PRO A 22 6.49 5.15 1.20
N ARG A 23 5.38 4.40 1.19
CA ARG A 23 4.01 4.92 1.36
C ARG A 23 3.24 4.33 2.54
N VAL A 24 3.88 3.50 3.37
CA VAL A 24 3.23 2.97 4.58
C VAL A 24 3.30 4.02 5.69
N PRO A 25 2.16 4.42 6.30
CA PRO A 25 2.15 5.42 7.37
C PRO A 25 3.07 4.99 8.52
N LYS A 26 3.76 5.96 9.15
CA LYS A 26 4.74 5.69 10.23
C LYS A 26 4.17 4.79 11.34
N LYS A 27 2.89 4.97 11.72
CA LYS A 27 2.18 4.14 12.71
C LYS A 27 2.15 2.65 12.34
N PHE A 28 1.96 2.32 11.06
CA PHE A 28 1.98 0.94 10.58
C PHE A 28 3.40 0.38 10.48
N LYS A 29 4.39 1.21 10.10
CA LYS A 29 5.80 0.80 10.17
C LYS A 29 6.20 0.41 11.59
N TYR A 30 5.85 1.23 12.58
CA TYR A 30 6.12 0.92 14.00
C TYR A 30 5.34 -0.29 14.50
N GLY A 31 4.07 -0.46 14.10
CA GLY A 31 3.29 -1.64 14.45
C GLY A 31 3.89 -2.93 13.89
N LEU A 32 4.43 -2.88 12.67
CA LEU A 32 5.06 -4.03 12.03
C LEU A 32 6.46 -4.32 12.61
N ILE A 33 7.22 -3.29 12.96
CA ILE A 33 8.46 -3.44 13.74
C ILE A 33 8.17 -4.09 15.10
N LEU A 34 7.15 -3.61 15.83
CA LEU A 34 6.72 -4.19 17.09
C LEU A 34 6.25 -5.64 16.91
N PHE A 35 5.51 -5.94 15.85
CA PHE A 35 5.08 -7.31 15.54
C PHE A 35 6.26 -8.24 15.26
N ILE A 36 7.27 -7.77 14.51
CA ILE A 36 8.51 -8.51 14.29
C ILE A 36 9.26 -8.73 15.61
N LEU A 37 9.35 -7.72 16.47
CA LEU A 37 9.97 -7.86 17.80
C LEU A 37 9.20 -8.85 18.68
N LEU A 38 7.87 -8.81 18.68
CA LEU A 38 7.02 -9.77 19.39
C LEU A 38 7.17 -11.18 18.82
N TYR A 39 7.34 -11.33 17.51
CA TYR A 39 7.65 -12.61 16.87
C TYR A 39 8.94 -13.22 17.44
N PHE A 40 9.98 -12.41 17.70
CA PHE A 40 11.20 -12.89 18.34
C PHE A 40 11.00 -13.36 19.80
N ILE A 41 9.93 -12.91 20.46
CA ILE A 41 9.58 -13.24 21.85
C ILE A 41 8.69 -14.50 21.94
N ILE A 42 7.90 -14.81 20.92
CA ILE A 42 7.02 -16.00 20.90
C ILE A 42 7.86 -17.28 20.85
N GLU A 43 7.53 -18.24 21.72
CA GLU A 43 8.18 -19.54 21.76
C GLU A 43 7.97 -20.28 20.42
N ARG A 44 9.09 -20.67 19.80
CA ARG A 44 9.20 -21.15 18.41
C ARG A 44 8.69 -22.59 18.24
N SER A 45 7.51 -22.89 18.76
CA SER A 45 6.84 -24.15 18.42
C SER A 45 6.56 -24.16 16.92
N GLU A 46 6.76 -25.31 16.28
CA GLU A 46 6.91 -25.41 14.82
C GLU A 46 5.74 -24.77 14.06
N ILE A 47 4.54 -24.69 14.62
CA ILE A 47 3.35 -24.14 13.96
C ILE A 47 3.19 -22.62 14.19
N SER A 48 3.58 -22.09 15.36
CA SER A 48 3.34 -20.68 15.73
C SER A 48 4.10 -19.69 14.86
N GLY A 49 5.34 -20.05 14.49
CA GLY A 49 6.19 -19.24 13.59
C GLY A 49 5.60 -19.14 12.19
N THR A 50 5.18 -20.27 11.61
CA THR A 50 4.57 -20.31 10.26
C THR A 50 3.27 -19.52 10.21
N VAL A 51 2.41 -19.67 11.23
CA VAL A 51 1.16 -18.91 11.34
C VAL A 51 1.44 -17.41 11.40
N SER A 52 2.41 -16.98 12.20
CA SER A 52 2.77 -15.56 12.32
C SER A 52 3.34 -15.00 11.02
N MET A 53 4.11 -15.79 10.25
CA MET A 53 4.55 -15.39 8.90
C MET A 53 3.37 -15.16 7.96
N ILE A 54 2.40 -16.09 7.93
CA ILE A 54 1.20 -15.95 7.09
C ILE A 54 0.44 -14.66 7.43
N PHE A 55 0.33 -14.31 8.71
CA PHE A 55 -0.28 -13.05 9.12
C PHE A 55 0.49 -11.82 8.61
N ILE A 56 1.82 -11.79 8.72
CA ILE A 56 2.64 -10.69 8.18
C ILE A 56 2.45 -10.57 6.67
N MET A 57 2.51 -11.69 5.95
CA MET A 57 2.37 -11.72 4.49
C MET A 57 1.00 -11.23 4.05
N SER A 58 -0.05 -11.68 4.73
CA SER A 58 -1.44 -11.26 4.47
C SER A 58 -1.60 -9.77 4.71
N PHE A 59 -1.05 -9.25 5.81
CA PHE A 59 -1.08 -7.82 6.11
C PHE A 59 -0.39 -6.99 5.00
N VAL A 60 0.80 -7.40 4.57
CA VAL A 60 1.54 -6.69 3.51
C VAL A 60 0.76 -6.75 2.19
N LEU A 61 0.26 -7.91 1.78
CA LEU A 61 -0.54 -8.05 0.56
C LEU A 61 -1.80 -7.18 0.58
N ILE A 62 -2.53 -7.14 1.69
CA ILE A 62 -3.71 -6.29 1.86
C ILE A 62 -3.33 -4.81 1.75
N SER A 63 -2.25 -4.40 2.42
CA SER A 63 -1.78 -3.01 2.39
C SER A 63 -1.43 -2.53 0.98
N PHE A 64 -1.02 -3.44 0.09
CA PHE A 64 -0.67 -3.12 -1.30
C PHE A 64 -1.80 -3.32 -2.30
N SER A 65 -2.88 -4.01 -1.92
CA SER A 65 -3.99 -4.35 -2.82
C SER A 65 -4.63 -3.12 -3.49
N HIS A 66 -4.86 -2.05 -2.72
CA HIS A 66 -5.44 -0.82 -3.25
C HIS A 66 -4.54 -0.17 -4.31
N THR A 67 -3.23 -0.09 -4.02
CA THR A 67 -2.23 0.46 -4.95
C THR A 67 -2.18 -0.36 -6.24
N LEU A 68 -2.21 -1.69 -6.14
CA LEU A 68 -2.27 -2.59 -7.30
C LEU A 68 -3.45 -2.26 -8.21
N ILE A 69 -4.63 -2.17 -7.62
CA ILE A 69 -5.87 -1.97 -8.37
C ILE A 69 -5.83 -0.60 -9.07
N GLN A 70 -5.36 0.43 -8.38
CA GLN A 70 -5.20 1.75 -9.00
C GLN A 70 -4.18 1.73 -10.14
N GLU A 71 -2.99 1.18 -9.93
CA GLU A 71 -1.93 1.19 -10.94
C GLU A 71 -2.32 0.40 -12.20
N ILE A 72 -2.90 -0.79 -12.03
CA ILE A 72 -3.34 -1.63 -13.15
C ILE A 72 -4.52 -0.98 -13.88
N ARG A 73 -5.57 -0.58 -13.14
CA ARG A 73 -6.84 -0.20 -13.74
C ARG A 73 -6.88 1.24 -14.26
N LEU A 74 -6.18 2.16 -13.58
CA LEU A 74 -6.24 3.61 -13.85
C LEU A 74 -4.97 4.17 -14.48
N ASP A 75 -3.79 3.63 -14.16
CA ASP A 75 -2.51 4.18 -14.65
C ASP A 75 -1.94 3.38 -15.84
N GLY A 76 -2.42 2.15 -16.05
CA GLY A 76 -1.87 1.24 -17.06
C GLY A 76 -0.39 0.93 -16.80
N LYS A 77 0.00 0.96 -15.53
CA LYS A 77 1.37 0.78 -15.07
C LYS A 77 1.38 -0.23 -13.94
N LEU A 78 2.50 -0.90 -13.74
CA LEU A 78 2.68 -1.84 -12.65
C LEU A 78 4.01 -1.55 -11.97
N THR A 79 3.98 -1.27 -10.68
CA THR A 79 5.21 -1.14 -9.89
C THR A 79 5.91 -2.50 -9.80
N LEU A 80 7.15 -2.55 -10.27
CA LEU A 80 7.92 -3.78 -10.41
C LEU A 80 8.34 -4.39 -9.06
N PHE A 81 8.34 -3.58 -8.00
CA PHE A 81 8.45 -3.98 -6.61
C PHE A 81 7.45 -5.07 -6.23
N LEU A 82 6.23 -4.97 -6.76
CA LEU A 82 5.11 -5.74 -6.24
C LEU A 82 5.06 -7.20 -6.71
N PRO A 83 5.25 -7.49 -8.02
CA PRO A 83 5.48 -8.85 -8.47
C PRO A 83 6.68 -9.49 -7.78
N GLY A 84 7.74 -8.73 -7.50
CA GLY A 84 8.90 -9.20 -6.74
C GLY A 84 8.56 -9.60 -5.31
N LEU A 85 7.68 -8.84 -4.65
CA LEU A 85 7.21 -9.12 -3.29
C LEU A 85 6.26 -10.32 -3.25
N ILE A 86 5.38 -10.47 -4.24
CA ILE A 86 4.54 -11.67 -4.41
C ILE A 86 5.41 -12.90 -4.66
N LEU A 87 6.40 -12.82 -5.55
CA LEU A 87 7.32 -13.90 -5.86
C LEU A 87 8.11 -14.33 -4.62
N LEU A 88 8.64 -13.36 -3.87
CA LEU A 88 9.33 -13.59 -2.61
C LEU A 88 8.45 -14.38 -1.62
N TYR A 89 7.19 -13.98 -1.50
CA TYR A 89 6.23 -14.63 -0.63
C TYR A 89 5.81 -16.03 -1.10
N PHE A 90 5.66 -16.22 -2.40
CA PHE A 90 5.40 -17.53 -2.98
C PHE A 90 6.56 -18.51 -2.73
N VAL A 91 7.80 -18.05 -2.93
CA VAL A 91 9.03 -18.81 -2.59
C VAL A 91 9.07 -19.14 -1.09
N GLY A 92 8.64 -18.19 -0.25
CA GLY A 92 8.34 -18.38 1.18
C GLY A 92 7.51 -19.62 1.49
N ILE A 93 6.30 -19.65 0.93
CA ILE A 93 5.31 -20.70 1.18
C ILE A 93 5.81 -22.05 0.66
N VAL A 94 6.36 -22.10 -0.55
CA VAL A 94 6.88 -23.34 -1.17
C VAL A 94 7.97 -23.95 -0.29
N LEU A 95 8.90 -23.12 0.22
CA LEU A 95 9.97 -23.60 1.08
C LEU A 95 9.50 -24.00 2.48
N ALA A 96 8.50 -23.31 3.03
CA ALA A 96 7.85 -23.72 4.27
C ALA A 96 7.21 -25.11 4.11
N TYR A 97 6.50 -25.35 2.99
CA TYR A 97 5.97 -26.67 2.67
C TYR A 97 7.06 -27.75 2.60
N TYR A 98 8.17 -27.49 1.88
CA TYR A 98 9.28 -28.43 1.81
C TYR A 98 9.94 -28.71 3.17
N TYR A 99 9.98 -27.73 4.08
CA TYR A 99 10.51 -27.94 5.43
C TYR A 99 9.72 -29.00 6.22
N TYR A 100 8.40 -28.99 6.13
CA TYR A 100 7.57 -30.01 6.79
C TYR A 100 7.49 -31.33 6.01
N ALA A 101 7.62 -31.28 4.69
CA ALA A 101 7.55 -32.49 3.85
C ALA A 101 8.84 -33.31 3.91
N ASP A 102 10.02 -32.66 3.87
CA ASP A 102 11.32 -33.33 3.86
C ASP A 102 12.44 -32.43 4.42
N ILE A 103 12.70 -32.59 5.72
CA ILE A 103 13.71 -31.80 6.43
C ILE A 103 15.15 -32.06 5.92
N ILE A 104 15.41 -33.24 5.36
CA ILE A 104 16.74 -33.65 4.88
C ILE A 104 17.06 -32.89 3.58
N LEU A 105 16.07 -32.78 2.69
CA LEU A 105 16.19 -32.01 1.46
C LEU A 105 16.44 -30.52 1.73
N VAL A 106 15.80 -29.96 2.76
CA VAL A 106 15.99 -28.55 3.16
C VAL A 106 17.39 -28.29 3.72
N GLN A 107 17.97 -29.23 4.48
CA GLN A 107 19.35 -29.08 4.95
C GLN A 107 20.35 -29.10 3.78
N LYS A 108 20.14 -29.95 2.78
CA LYS A 108 21.01 -30.06 1.61
C LYS A 108 20.95 -28.81 0.70
N THR A 109 19.80 -28.13 0.67
CA THR A 109 19.54 -26.95 -0.18
C THR A 109 19.71 -25.62 0.55
N PHE A 110 20.29 -25.60 1.76
CA PHE A 110 20.41 -24.41 2.59
C PHE A 110 21.16 -23.23 1.92
N LEU A 111 22.34 -23.50 1.35
CA LEU A 111 23.14 -22.47 0.69
C LEU A 111 22.44 -21.85 -0.54
N PRO A 112 21.96 -22.65 -1.53
CA PRO A 112 21.27 -22.08 -2.69
C PRO A 112 19.96 -21.36 -2.29
N LYS A 113 19.29 -21.79 -1.21
CA LYS A 113 18.13 -21.09 -0.65
C LYS A 113 18.48 -19.68 -0.17
N ILE A 114 19.54 -19.54 0.63
CA ILE A 114 19.97 -18.22 1.12
C ILE A 114 20.33 -17.31 -0.06
N ILE A 115 21.08 -17.83 -1.02
CA ILE A 115 21.47 -17.09 -2.22
C ILE A 115 20.24 -16.62 -2.99
N LEU A 116 19.25 -17.48 -3.21
CA LEU A 116 18.00 -17.14 -3.89
C LEU A 116 17.25 -16.03 -3.14
N TYR A 117 17.08 -16.16 -1.82
CA TYR A 117 16.41 -15.15 -1.00
C TYR A 117 17.12 -13.81 -1.06
N THR A 118 18.42 -13.78 -0.77
CA THR A 118 19.20 -12.55 -0.77
C THR A 118 19.19 -11.90 -2.16
N SER A 119 19.22 -12.68 -3.23
CA SER A 119 19.13 -12.17 -4.60
C SER A 119 17.78 -11.52 -4.89
N ILE A 120 16.67 -12.15 -4.48
CA ILE A 120 15.32 -11.58 -4.62
C ILE A 120 15.18 -10.31 -3.78
N TYR A 121 15.64 -10.32 -2.52
CA TYR A 121 15.63 -9.13 -1.66
C TYR A 121 16.43 -7.98 -2.27
N CYS A 122 17.68 -8.24 -2.71
CA CYS A 122 18.50 -7.25 -3.39
C CYS A 122 17.82 -6.72 -4.64
N PHE A 123 17.22 -7.58 -5.46
CA PHE A 123 16.49 -7.17 -6.66
C PHE A 123 15.32 -6.24 -6.30
N VAL A 124 14.48 -6.62 -5.34
CA VAL A 124 13.33 -5.83 -4.88
C VAL A 124 13.78 -4.47 -4.32
N THR A 125 14.88 -4.45 -3.56
CA THR A 125 15.45 -3.20 -3.01
C THR A 125 16.08 -2.31 -4.08
N ILE A 126 16.80 -2.87 -5.05
CA ILE A 126 17.46 -2.11 -6.13
C ILE A 126 16.45 -1.55 -7.12
N VAL A 127 15.46 -2.36 -7.51
CA VAL A 127 14.35 -1.92 -8.36
C VAL A 127 13.59 -0.80 -7.65
N GLY A 128 13.39 -0.96 -6.35
CA GLY A 128 12.69 -0.02 -5.52
C GLY A 128 11.20 0.13 -5.88
N PRO A 129 10.47 0.92 -5.09
CA PRO A 129 9.03 1.12 -5.27
C PRO A 129 8.67 2.10 -6.39
N ASP A 130 9.64 2.81 -6.95
CA ASP A 130 9.38 3.89 -7.91
C ASP A 130 9.44 3.42 -9.37
N LYS A 131 10.05 2.24 -9.62
CA LYS A 131 10.19 1.70 -10.97
C LYS A 131 8.89 1.03 -11.43
N LYS A 132 8.23 1.66 -12.40
CA LYS A 132 6.98 1.18 -13.01
C LYS A 132 7.23 0.70 -14.44
N ILE A 133 6.54 -0.36 -14.84
CA ILE A 133 6.46 -0.82 -16.23
C ILE A 133 5.07 -0.59 -16.78
N ASN A 134 4.94 -0.40 -18.09
CA ASN A 134 3.63 -0.30 -18.74
C ASN A 134 2.95 -1.68 -18.67
N PHE A 135 1.71 -1.69 -18.20
CA PHE A 135 0.91 -2.89 -18.00
C PHE A 135 -0.50 -2.62 -18.51
N THR A 136 -0.83 -3.21 -19.66
CA THR A 136 -2.08 -2.94 -20.38
C THR A 136 -3.21 -3.91 -20.01
N PHE A 137 -2.91 -5.01 -19.33
CA PHE A 137 -3.93 -6.00 -18.98
C PHE A 137 -4.81 -5.49 -17.83
N GLY A 138 -6.11 -5.28 -18.10
CA GLY A 138 -7.05 -4.73 -17.11
C GLY A 138 -7.02 -3.20 -16.97
N TYR A 139 -6.18 -2.52 -17.76
CA TYR A 139 -6.19 -1.05 -17.88
C TYR A 139 -7.40 -0.61 -18.70
N ASP A 140 -8.19 0.31 -18.15
CA ASP A 140 -9.32 0.88 -18.87
C ASP A 140 -9.38 2.41 -18.62
N PRO A 141 -8.89 3.22 -19.57
CA PRO A 141 -8.87 4.68 -19.43
C PRO A 141 -10.27 5.29 -19.38
N SER A 142 -11.30 4.59 -19.90
CA SER A 142 -12.67 5.09 -19.86
C SER A 142 -13.21 5.20 -18.44
N ILE A 143 -12.71 4.37 -17.52
CA ILE A 143 -13.10 4.40 -16.10
C ILE A 143 -12.66 5.72 -15.47
N LYS A 144 -11.44 6.18 -15.78
CA LYS A 144 -10.90 7.44 -15.27
C LYS A 144 -11.72 8.63 -15.77
N ALA A 145 -12.03 8.64 -17.07
CA ALA A 145 -12.86 9.66 -17.69
C ALA A 145 -14.28 9.67 -17.10
N LYS A 146 -14.88 8.50 -16.91
CA LYS A 146 -16.19 8.37 -16.26
C LYS A 146 -16.17 8.89 -14.83
N MET A 147 -15.18 8.49 -14.03
CA MET A 147 -15.05 8.95 -12.64
C MET A 147 -14.90 10.48 -12.54
N ALA A 148 -14.09 11.08 -13.41
CA ALA A 148 -13.94 12.53 -13.46
C ALA A 148 -15.26 13.22 -13.85
N ASN A 149 -15.95 12.69 -14.87
CA ASN A 149 -17.24 13.23 -15.32
C ASN A 149 -18.35 13.10 -14.27
N ASP A 150 -18.42 11.97 -13.55
CA ASP A 150 -19.37 11.75 -12.44
C ASP A 150 -19.18 12.77 -11.30
N MET A 151 -18.01 13.41 -11.21
CA MET A 151 -17.68 14.46 -10.24
C MET A 151 -17.68 15.88 -10.84
N GLU A 152 -18.01 16.02 -12.12
CA GLU A 152 -17.99 17.29 -12.86
C GLU A 152 -16.60 17.97 -12.88
N ILE A 153 -15.52 17.18 -12.97
CA ILE A 153 -14.13 17.69 -13.03
C ILE A 153 -13.40 17.25 -14.28
N HIS A 154 -12.37 17.99 -14.66
CA HIS A 154 -11.49 17.61 -15.76
C HIS A 154 -10.66 16.38 -15.42
N VAL A 155 -10.41 15.53 -16.42
CA VAL A 155 -9.62 14.28 -16.25
C VAL A 155 -8.20 14.58 -15.76
N ASP A 156 -7.61 15.69 -16.19
CA ASP A 156 -6.27 16.11 -15.79
C ASP A 156 -6.22 16.53 -14.31
N GLU A 157 -7.27 17.20 -13.82
CA GLU A 157 -7.41 17.55 -12.40
C GLU A 157 -7.59 16.28 -11.55
N TYR A 158 -8.42 15.33 -12.02
CA TYR A 158 -8.58 14.03 -11.37
C TYR A 158 -7.26 13.25 -11.31
N ASP A 159 -6.46 13.29 -12.38
CA ASP A 159 -5.13 12.67 -12.42
C ASP A 159 -4.15 13.30 -11.43
N ASP A 160 -4.12 14.64 -11.31
CA ASP A 160 -3.29 15.33 -10.33
C ASP A 160 -3.61 14.89 -8.89
N TYR A 161 -4.90 14.77 -8.55
CA TYR A 161 -5.29 14.27 -7.23
C TYR A 161 -4.87 12.81 -6.97
N LEU A 162 -4.99 11.93 -7.97
CA LEU A 162 -4.52 10.55 -7.87
C LEU A 162 -3.01 10.48 -7.70
N ASN A 163 -2.25 11.29 -8.45
CA ASN A 163 -0.80 11.39 -8.36
C ASN A 163 -0.33 11.90 -6.99
N ARG A 164 -1.12 12.77 -6.35
CA ARG A 164 -0.93 13.21 -4.95
C ARG A 164 -1.34 12.16 -3.91
N GLY A 165 -1.79 10.98 -4.34
CA GLY A 165 -2.08 9.84 -3.48
C GLY A 165 -3.48 9.84 -2.87
N LEU A 166 -4.41 10.66 -3.37
CA LEU A 166 -5.79 10.63 -2.93
C LEU A 166 -6.52 9.43 -3.53
N SER A 167 -7.40 8.84 -2.74
CA SER A 167 -8.36 7.84 -3.21
C SER A 167 -9.55 8.52 -3.88
N HIS A 168 -10.26 7.79 -4.72
CA HIS A 168 -11.49 8.29 -5.37
C HIS A 168 -12.48 8.90 -4.37
N ARG A 169 -12.65 8.27 -3.20
CA ARG A 169 -13.56 8.77 -2.15
C ARG A 169 -13.08 10.07 -1.50
N GLU A 170 -11.77 10.22 -1.32
CA GLU A 170 -11.18 11.45 -0.80
C GLU A 170 -11.36 12.58 -1.82
N ILE A 171 -11.18 12.30 -3.12
CA ILE A 171 -11.43 13.27 -4.19
C ILE A 171 -12.90 13.71 -4.21
N GLN A 172 -13.85 12.76 -4.14
CA GLN A 172 -15.28 13.08 -4.01
C GLN A 172 -15.55 14.04 -2.86
N ILE A 173 -14.97 13.79 -1.69
CA ILE A 173 -15.13 14.65 -0.51
C ILE A 173 -14.48 16.02 -0.76
N SER A 174 -13.30 16.10 -1.36
CA SER A 174 -12.66 17.37 -1.74
C SER A 174 -13.55 18.19 -2.67
N MET A 175 -14.18 17.58 -3.66
CA MET A 175 -15.09 18.27 -4.59
C MET A 175 -16.34 18.80 -3.90
N LEU A 176 -16.92 18.03 -2.98
CA LEU A 176 -18.07 18.51 -2.21
C LEU A 176 -17.70 19.63 -1.23
N ILE A 177 -16.46 19.64 -0.71
CA ILE A 177 -15.94 20.76 0.09
C ILE A 177 -15.80 22.03 -0.76
N LYS A 178 -15.29 21.92 -2.01
CA LYS A 178 -15.22 23.04 -2.97
C LYS A 178 -16.61 23.63 -3.22
N LYS A 179 -17.61 22.76 -3.41
CA LYS A 179 -19.04 23.14 -3.52
C LYS A 179 -19.65 23.76 -2.24
N GLY A 180 -18.87 23.91 -1.17
CA GLY A 180 -19.27 24.59 0.07
C GLY A 180 -19.97 23.70 1.09
N LEU A 181 -20.14 22.40 0.82
CA LEU A 181 -20.90 21.51 1.70
C LEU A 181 -20.17 21.24 3.02
N ASN A 182 -20.93 21.16 4.10
CA ASN A 182 -20.45 20.76 5.42
C ASN A 182 -20.40 19.23 5.56
N ASN A 183 -19.74 18.72 6.61
CA ASN A 183 -19.54 17.27 6.78
C ASN A 183 -20.85 16.46 6.87
N LYS A 184 -21.94 17.07 7.33
CA LYS A 184 -23.26 16.43 7.40
C LYS A 184 -23.88 16.33 6.00
N GLU A 185 -23.83 17.40 5.23
CA GLU A 185 -24.33 17.43 3.84
C GLU A 185 -23.53 16.48 2.93
N ILE A 186 -22.20 16.44 3.11
CA ILE A 186 -21.33 15.48 2.41
C ILE A 186 -21.73 14.05 2.75
N ALA A 187 -21.98 13.77 4.03
CA ALA A 187 -22.40 12.46 4.50
C ALA A 187 -23.74 12.03 3.87
N GLU A 188 -24.71 12.93 3.83
CA GLU A 188 -26.02 12.72 3.18
C GLU A 188 -25.88 12.50 1.67
N THR A 189 -25.10 13.33 0.98
CA THR A 189 -24.89 13.24 -0.48
C THR A 189 -24.21 11.93 -0.86
N LEU A 190 -23.26 11.48 -0.03
CA LEU A 190 -22.47 10.29 -0.29
C LEU A 190 -23.04 9.02 0.36
N ASN A 191 -24.21 9.12 0.99
CA ASN A 191 -24.91 8.06 1.74
C ASN A 191 -24.01 7.28 2.70
N ILE A 192 -23.25 8.01 3.54
CA ILE A 192 -22.36 7.45 4.56
C ILE A 192 -22.50 8.21 5.87
N GLU A 193 -21.95 7.67 6.96
CA GLU A 193 -21.93 8.38 8.23
C GLU A 193 -20.99 9.60 8.20
N LYS A 194 -21.38 10.66 8.92
CA LYS A 194 -20.53 11.85 9.15
C LYS A 194 -19.14 11.48 9.69
N LYS A 195 -19.08 10.49 10.60
CA LYS A 195 -17.81 10.01 11.17
C LYS A 195 -16.89 9.40 10.12
N THR A 196 -17.45 8.76 9.09
CA THR A 196 -16.70 8.23 7.95
C THR A 196 -16.12 9.37 7.11
N VAL A 197 -16.90 10.43 6.86
CA VAL A 197 -16.41 11.65 6.19
C VAL A 197 -15.24 12.26 6.98
N GLU A 198 -15.39 12.43 8.30
CA GLU A 198 -14.33 12.94 9.17
C GLU A 198 -13.06 12.07 9.11
N THR A 199 -13.22 10.74 9.04
CA THR A 199 -12.10 9.80 8.89
C THR A 199 -11.37 10.00 7.56
N HIS A 200 -12.09 10.14 6.44
CA HIS A 200 -11.48 10.46 5.15
C HIS A 200 -10.77 11.82 5.17
N MET A 201 -11.33 12.83 5.83
CA MET A 201 -10.67 14.14 5.99
C MET A 201 -9.38 14.04 6.81
N GLN A 202 -9.35 13.21 7.87
CA GLN A 202 -8.11 12.97 8.62
C GLN A 202 -7.05 12.27 7.75
N ASN A 203 -7.45 11.31 6.92
CA ASN A 203 -6.53 10.64 6.00
C ASN A 203 -5.98 11.61 4.95
N MET A 204 -6.83 12.43 4.33
CA MET A 204 -6.40 13.50 3.41
C MET A 204 -5.42 14.46 4.08
N LYS A 205 -5.73 14.90 5.31
CA LYS A 205 -4.87 15.79 6.09
C LYS A 205 -3.45 15.24 6.21
N VAL A 206 -3.33 13.95 6.56
CA VAL A 206 -2.03 13.26 6.66
C VAL A 206 -1.34 13.15 5.30
N LYS A 207 -2.09 12.89 4.21
CA LYS A 207 -1.53 12.78 2.85
C LYS A 207 -0.98 14.11 2.33
N PHE A 208 -1.66 15.21 2.61
CA PHE A 208 -1.21 16.56 2.22
C PHE A 208 -0.20 17.18 3.20
N GLY A 209 -0.02 16.59 4.39
CA GLY A 209 0.92 17.09 5.39
C GLY A 209 0.43 18.31 6.18
N PHE A 210 -0.88 18.47 6.34
CA PHE A 210 -1.46 19.53 7.16
C PHE A 210 -1.53 19.13 8.65
N ASP A 211 -1.46 20.13 9.54
CA ASP A 211 -1.54 19.89 10.98
C ASP A 211 -3.01 19.78 11.43
N SER A 212 -3.90 20.56 10.81
CA SER A 212 -5.33 20.57 11.10
C SER A 212 -6.23 20.25 9.90
N VAL A 213 -7.42 19.71 10.17
CA VAL A 213 -8.45 19.49 9.13
C VAL A 213 -9.00 20.81 8.60
N THR A 214 -8.94 21.87 9.42
CA THR A 214 -9.33 23.22 9.02
C THR A 214 -8.39 23.74 7.92
N GLU A 215 -7.07 23.63 8.10
CA GLU A 215 -6.09 23.98 7.05
C GLU A 215 -6.35 23.23 5.74
N LEU A 216 -6.62 21.92 5.82
CA LEU A 216 -7.00 21.12 4.65
C LEU A 216 -8.23 21.71 3.96
N ARG A 217 -9.27 22.06 4.73
CA ARG A 217 -10.53 22.60 4.20
C ARG A 217 -10.31 23.95 3.54
N ASP A 218 -9.51 24.82 4.15
CA ASP A 218 -9.17 26.13 3.61
C ASP A 218 -8.32 26.01 2.35
N PHE A 219 -7.38 25.07 2.31
CA PHE A 219 -6.58 24.76 1.12
C PHE A 219 -7.45 24.28 -0.05
N VAL A 220 -8.35 23.33 0.19
CA VAL A 220 -9.25 22.79 -0.85
C VAL A 220 -10.17 23.88 -1.38
N LYS A 221 -10.68 24.77 -0.53
CA LYS A 221 -11.51 25.92 -0.95
C LYS A 221 -10.72 26.94 -1.78
N LYS A 222 -9.51 27.30 -1.34
CA LYS A 222 -8.67 28.28 -2.07
C LYS A 222 -8.22 27.78 -3.43
N ALA A 223 -8.06 26.46 -3.60
CA ALA A 223 -7.75 25.88 -4.91
C ALA A 223 -8.85 26.16 -5.95
N ASP A 224 -10.11 26.32 -5.52
CA ASP A 224 -11.23 26.69 -6.38
C ASP A 224 -11.15 28.16 -6.83
N GLU A 225 -10.80 29.07 -5.91
CA GLU A 225 -10.67 30.51 -6.20
C GLU A 225 -9.58 30.82 -7.23
N ILE A 226 -8.49 30.03 -7.25
CA ILE A 226 -7.39 30.20 -8.21
C ILE A 226 -7.79 29.76 -9.62
N ASP A 227 -8.64 28.74 -9.76
CA ASP A 227 -9.11 28.27 -11.07
C ASP A 227 -10.14 29.23 -11.69
N VAL A 228 -11.01 29.83 -10.88
CA VAL A 228 -11.97 30.84 -11.35
C VAL A 228 -11.25 32.10 -11.87
N SER A 229 -10.16 32.51 -11.22
CA SER A 229 -9.39 33.71 -11.62
C SER A 229 -8.58 33.58 -12.92
N LYS A 230 -8.49 32.38 -13.52
CA LYS A 230 -7.79 32.14 -14.79
C LYS A 230 -8.75 32.01 -15.99
N GLN A 231 -10.06 32.09 -15.76
CA GLN A 231 -11.08 32.03 -16.80
C GLN A 231 -11.67 33.40 -17.18
N ASP A 232 -11.24 34.48 -16.53
CA ASP A 232 -11.62 35.88 -16.82
C ASP A 232 -10.50 36.67 -17.53
#